data_AF-A0A358PGR5-F1
#
_entry.id   AF-A0A358PGR5-F1
#
_cell.length_a   1.000
_cell.length_b   1.000
_cell.length_c   1.000
_cell.angle_alpha   90.00
_cell.angle_beta   90.00
_cell.angle_gamma   90.00
#
_symmetry.space_group_name_H-M   'P 1'
#
loop_
_entity.id
_entity.type
_entity.pdbx_description
1 polymer ?
#
loop_
_entity_poly.entity_id
_entity_poly.type
_entity_poly.pdbx_seq_one_letter_code
_entity_poly.pdbx_strand_id
1 'polypeptide(L)' 'RLECGLPEARWDEPFRSSEDFGCYTKLTSGALFYIGCGTRHAKLHTREYDFNDEIIEPAVDMMFRLAQDA' A
#
# COMPACT_ATOMS: atom_id res chain seq x y z
N ARG A 1 -11.32 -12.64 3.03
CA ARG A 1 -9.93 -12.13 2.94
C ARG A 1 -9.85 -11.29 1.68
N LEU A 2 -9.46 -10.03 1.79
CA LEU A 2 -9.20 -9.18 0.65
C LEU A 2 -7.80 -9.53 0.12
N GLU A 3 -7.73 -9.88 -1.16
CA GLU A 3 -6.51 -10.34 -1.85
C GLU A 3 -6.48 -9.66 -3.22
N CYS A 4 -5.31 -9.17 -3.65
CA CYS A 4 -5.11 -8.50 -4.93
C CYS A 4 -4.21 -9.31 -5.89
N GLY A 5 -3.99 -10.60 -5.62
CA GLY A 5 -3.13 -11.46 -6.45
C GLY A 5 -1.63 -11.18 -6.36
N LEU A 6 -1.21 -10.16 -5.59
CA LEU A 6 0.19 -9.81 -5.37
C LEU A 6 0.79 -10.58 -4.17
N PRO A 7 2.11 -10.86 -4.17
CA PRO A 7 2.78 -11.50 -3.04
C PRO A 7 2.64 -10.67 -1.75
N GLU A 8 2.32 -11.34 -0.63
CA GLU A 8 2.31 -10.71 0.69
C GLU A 8 3.74 -10.41 1.15
N ALA A 9 3.99 -9.16 1.55
CA ALA A 9 5.20 -8.78 2.26
C ALA A 9 4.91 -8.67 3.75
N ARG A 10 5.80 -9.21 4.59
CA ARG A 10 5.76 -9.04 6.04
C ARG A 10 6.90 -8.15 6.50
N TRP A 11 6.60 -7.30 7.47
CA TRP A 11 7.59 -6.53 8.18
C TRP A 11 7.72 -7.06 9.60
N ASP A 12 8.96 -7.27 10.05
CA ASP A 12 9.25 -7.69 11.42
C ASP A 12 9.07 -6.54 12.43
N GLU A 13 9.13 -5.30 11.94
CA GLU A 13 8.93 -4.08 12.72
C GLU A 13 7.91 -3.15 12.03
N PRO A 14 7.27 -2.24 12.77
CA PRO A 14 6.43 -1.19 12.17
C PRO A 14 7.19 -0.38 11.12
N PHE A 15 6.53 -0.12 9.99
CA PHE A 15 7.09 0.70 8.92
C PHE A 15 7.29 2.14 9.39
N ARG A 16 8.48 2.70 9.17
CA ARG A 16 8.90 3.99 9.73
C ARG A 16 8.57 5.21 8.86
N SER A 17 7.69 5.10 7.87
CA SER A 17 7.22 6.29 7.15
C SER A 17 6.36 7.16 8.06
N SER A 18 6.57 8.47 7.98
CA SER A 18 5.59 9.44 8.49
C SER A 18 4.57 9.69 7.39
N GLU A 19 3.29 9.52 7.71
CA GLU A 19 2.17 9.76 6.80
C GLU A 19 1.07 10.55 7.54
N ASP A 20 0.51 11.56 6.89
CA ASP A 20 -0.49 12.42 7.51
C ASP A 20 -1.86 11.75 7.64
N PHE A 21 -2.06 10.60 6.98
CA PHE A 21 -3.25 9.75 7.10
C PHE A 21 -3.55 9.38 8.57
N GLY A 22 -2.52 9.33 9.42
CA GLY A 22 -2.68 9.14 10.86
C GLY A 22 -3.53 10.22 11.56
N CYS A 23 -3.76 11.36 10.92
CA CYS A 23 -4.70 12.37 11.41
C CYS A 23 -6.16 11.88 11.30
N TYR A 24 -6.52 11.15 10.25
CA TYR A 24 -7.87 10.59 10.09
C TYR A 24 -8.14 9.48 11.11
N THR A 25 -7.14 8.64 11.39
CA THR A 25 -7.28 7.52 12.33
C THR A 25 -7.37 7.94 13.80
N LYS A 26 -7.11 9.22 14.12
CA LYS A 26 -7.43 9.82 15.42
C LYS A 26 -8.92 10.13 15.60
N LEU A 27 -9.66 10.27 14.49
CA LEU A 27 -11.07 10.68 14.49
C LEU A 27 -12.02 9.50 14.28
N THR A 28 -11.58 8.48 13.54
CA THR A 28 -12.38 7.28 13.25
C THR A 28 -11.48 6.06 13.09
N SER A 29 -12.02 4.86 13.25
CA SER A 29 -11.30 3.63 12.91
C SER A 29 -10.95 3.64 11.42
N GLY A 30 -9.69 3.34 11.12
CA GLY A 30 -9.18 3.28 9.76
C GLY A 30 -7.92 2.43 9.67
N ALA A 31 -7.58 2.04 8.45
CA ALA A 31 -6.38 1.26 8.16
C ALA A 31 -5.65 1.89 6.97
N LEU A 32 -4.33 1.86 7.02
CA LEU A 32 -3.45 2.19 5.91
C LEU A 32 -2.70 0.92 5.53
N PHE A 33 -2.66 0.60 4.25
CA PHE A 33 -1.91 -0.51 3.69
C PHE A 33 -1.13 -0.04 2.46
N TYR A 34 -0.11 -0.80 2.07
CA TYR A 34 0.77 -0.46 0.97
C TYR A 34 0.77 -1.57 -0.09
N ILE A 35 0.79 -1.16 -1.36
CA ILE A 35 1.13 -2.01 -2.49
C ILE A 35 2.48 -1.50 -3.00
N GLY A 36 3.54 -2.28 -2.78
CA GLY A 36 4.90 -1.89 -3.16
C GLY A 36 5.25 -2.33 -4.58
N CYS A 37 6.22 -1.64 -5.20
CA CYS A 37 6.77 -2.06 -6.48
C CYS A 37 7.56 -3.39 -6.40
N GLY A 38 7.83 -3.90 -5.20
CA GLY A 38 8.58 -5.14 -4.96
C GLY A 38 10.03 -4.87 -4.53
N THR A 39 10.74 -5.93 -4.14
CA THR A 39 12.05 -5.83 -3.47
C THR A 39 13.23 -5.58 -4.40
N ARG A 40 13.03 -5.66 -5.72
CA ARG A 40 14.05 -5.40 -6.75
C ARG A 40 13.99 -3.99 -7.36
N HIS A 41 13.07 -3.14 -6.88
CA HIS A 41 12.94 -1.76 -7.34
C HIS A 41 13.72 -0.82 -6.42
N ALA A 42 14.16 0.31 -6.98
CA ALA A 42 14.81 1.34 -6.19
C ALA A 42 13.86 1.88 -5.11
N LYS A 43 14.42 2.42 -4.02
CA LYS A 43 13.63 2.95 -2.91
C LYS A 43 12.92 4.24 -3.33
N LEU A 44 11.75 4.49 -2.73
CA LEU A 44 11.10 5.78 -2.82
C LEU A 44 12.08 6.91 -2.44
N HIS A 45 11.96 8.06 -3.10
CA HIS A 45 12.85 9.23 -2.95
C HIS A 45 14.31 9.03 -3.41
N THR A 46 14.55 8.08 -4.31
CA THR A 46 15.83 7.96 -5.03
C THR A 46 15.67 8.43 -6.47
N ARG A 47 16.78 8.81 -7.13
CA ARG A 47 16.75 9.24 -8.54
C ARG A 47 16.40 8.08 -9.47
N GLU A 48 16.78 6.87 -9.07
CA GLU A 48 16.62 5.63 -9.81
C GLU A 48 15.21 5.03 -9.62
N TYR A 49 14.35 5.66 -8.82
CA TYR A 49 12.98 5.21 -8.63
C TYR A 49 12.19 5.33 -9.94
N ASP A 50 11.68 4.18 -10.37
CA ASP A 50 10.76 4.05 -11.49
C ASP A 50 9.52 3.29 -11.01
N PHE A 51 8.35 3.81 -11.31
CA PHE A 51 7.09 3.29 -10.80
C PHE A 51 6.72 2.01 -11.57
N ASN A 52 6.32 0.95 -10.86
CA ASN A 52 5.87 -0.27 -11.51
C ASN A 52 4.38 -0.18 -11.90
N ASP A 53 4.09 0.15 -13.16
CA ASP A 53 2.72 0.27 -13.67
C ASP A 53 1.87 -1.00 -13.51
N GLU A 54 2.49 -2.18 -13.42
CA GLU A 54 1.78 -3.46 -13.24
C GLU A 54 0.99 -3.52 -11.92
N ILE A 55 1.30 -2.65 -10.95
CA ILE A 55 0.58 -2.61 -9.67
C ILE A 55 -0.73 -1.81 -9.72
N ILE A 56 -0.98 -1.03 -10.77
CA ILE A 56 -2.15 -0.14 -10.86
C ILE A 56 -3.46 -0.93 -10.85
N GLU A 57 -3.60 -1.92 -11.74
CA GLU A 57 -4.82 -2.71 -11.87
C GLU A 57 -5.15 -3.48 -10.56
N PRO A 58 -4.21 -4.22 -9.94
CA PRO A 58 -4.43 -4.84 -8.63
C PRO A 58 -4.82 -3.86 -7.52
N ALA A 59 -4.25 -2.65 -7.52
CA ALA A 59 -4.55 -1.63 -6.52
C ALA A 59 -5.96 -1.07 -6.68
N VAL A 60 -6.37 -0.80 -7.92
CA VAL A 60 -7.72 -0.33 -8.25
C VAL A 60 -8.76 -1.38 -7.84
N ASP A 61 -8.55 -2.64 -8.20
CA ASP A 61 -9.44 -3.75 -7.84
C ASP A 61 -9.58 -3.90 -6.32
N MET A 62 -8.47 -3.79 -5.58
CA MET A 62 -8.49 -3.83 -4.12
C MET A 62 -9.34 -2.70 -3.54
N MET A 63 -9.13 -1.47 -4.01
CA MET A 63 -9.86 -0.30 -3.52
C MET A 63 -11.35 -0.38 -3.86
N PHE A 64 -11.72 -0.85 -5.05
CA PHE A 64 -13.13 -1.05 -5.43
C PHE A 64 -13.83 -2.08 -4.55
N ARG A 65 -13.16 -3.20 -4.25
CA ARG A 65 -13.72 -4.22 -3.37
C ARG A 65 -13.88 -3.73 -1.93
N LEU A 66 -12.87 -3.01 -1.41
CA LEU A 66 -12.94 -2.37 -0.09
C LEU A 66 -14.14 -1.42 0.03
N ALA A 67 -14.43 -0.65 -1.02
CA ALA A 67 -15.55 0.28 -1.03
C ALA A 67 -16.92 -0.41 -1.14
N GLN A 68 -17.01 -1.59 -1.74
CA GLN A 68 -18.25 -2.37 -1.85
C GLN A 68 -18.56 -3.17 -0.59
N ASP A 69 -17.53 -3.59 0.15
CA ASP A 69 -17.66 -4.35 1.40
C ASP A 69 -17.90 -3.45 2.63
N ALA A 70 -17.81 -2.12 2.46
CA ALA A 70 -18.01 -1.10 3.52
C ALA A 70 -19.48 -0.68 3.67
#